data_AF-A0A2N1PQL7-F1
#
_entry.id   AF-A0A2N1PQL7-F1
#
_cell.length_a   1.000
_cell.length_b   1.000
_cell.length_c   1.000
_cell.angle_alpha   90.00
_cell.angle_beta   90.00
_cell.angle_gamma   90.00
#
_symmetry.space_group_name_H-M   'P 1'
#
loop_
_entity.id
_entity.type
_entity.pdbx_description
1 polymer ?
#
loop_
_entity_poly.entity_id
_entity_poly.type
_entity_poly.pdbx_seq_one_letter_code
_entity_poly.pdbx_strand_id
1 'polypeptide(L)'
;MRTAEKIPKYRYLITLFFVFFLITLLGCFYLGKIRGPEAGLYFYSYQSISVIPMSVILMLLLAKTDRPISGPSHTRKIADLTFGIYFIHPVIIEISDYMGLKTISFNPIVSVPLITVSTFAVSLFFAWIISRIGYLRRIV
;
A
#
# COMPACT_ATOMS: atom_id res chain seq x y z
N MET A 1 14.25 -14.86 -29.11
CA MET A 1 12.90 -14.41 -29.52
C MET A 1 11.94 -14.66 -28.38
N ARG A 2 11.63 -13.64 -27.58
CA ARG A 2 10.72 -13.74 -26.43
C ARG A 2 9.30 -13.64 -27.00
N THR A 3 8.52 -14.70 -26.86
CA THR A 3 7.10 -14.74 -27.25
C THR A 3 6.41 -13.50 -26.71
N ALA A 4 5.88 -12.67 -27.62
CA ALA A 4 5.01 -11.56 -27.26
C ALA A 4 3.70 -12.16 -26.74
N GLU A 5 3.71 -12.55 -25.45
CA GLU A 5 2.52 -12.95 -24.73
C GLU A 5 1.53 -11.79 -24.85
N LYS A 6 0.42 -12.03 -25.56
CA LYS A 6 -0.58 -11.00 -25.88
C LYS A 6 -1.19 -10.51 -24.57
N ILE A 7 -0.65 -9.45 -24.01
CA ILE A 7 -1.14 -8.89 -22.75
C ILE A 7 -2.60 -8.47 -22.95
N PRO A 8 -3.56 -8.99 -22.16
CA PRO A 8 -4.99 -8.77 -22.34
C PRO A 8 -5.36 -7.29 -22.37
N LYS A 9 -6.45 -6.92 -23.07
CA LYS A 9 -6.83 -5.50 -23.23
C LYS A 9 -7.01 -4.83 -21.87
N TYR A 10 -6.62 -3.55 -21.77
CA TYR A 10 -6.62 -2.77 -20.53
C TYR A 10 -7.96 -2.82 -19.76
N ARG A 11 -9.09 -2.76 -20.50
CA ARG A 11 -10.44 -2.87 -19.91
C ARG A 11 -10.68 -4.19 -19.17
N TYR A 12 -10.19 -5.32 -19.70
CA TYR A 12 -10.35 -6.63 -19.05
C TYR A 12 -9.56 -6.71 -17.74
N LEU A 13 -8.35 -6.15 -17.72
CA LEU A 13 -7.53 -6.09 -16.50
C LEU A 13 -8.23 -5.29 -15.40
N ILE A 14 -8.82 -4.13 -15.73
CA ILE A 14 -9.60 -3.34 -14.77
C ILE A 14 -10.80 -4.14 -14.24
N THR A 15 -11.61 -4.73 -15.12
CA THR A 15 -12.76 -5.52 -14.69
C THR A 15 -12.34 -6.66 -13.76
N LEU A 16 -11.26 -7.37 -14.12
CA LEU A 16 -10.75 -8.48 -13.32
C LEU A 16 -10.23 -8.01 -11.95
N PHE A 17 -9.53 -6.87 -11.90
CA PHE A 17 -9.09 -6.24 -10.65
C PHE A 17 -10.27 -5.96 -9.72
N PHE A 18 -11.34 -5.33 -10.23
CA PHE A 18 -12.53 -5.03 -9.44
C PHE A 18 -13.28 -6.28 -8.98
N VAL A 19 -13.28 -7.35 -9.78
CA VAL A 19 -13.85 -8.64 -9.36
C VAL A 19 -13.10 -9.21 -8.15
N PHE A 20 -11.76 -9.28 -8.21
CA PHE A 20 -10.96 -9.74 -7.07
C PHE A 20 -11.10 -8.83 -5.85
N PHE A 21 -11.15 -7.51 -6.05
CA PHE A 21 -11.40 -6.54 -4.99
C PHE A 21 -12.76 -6.79 -4.29
N LEU A 22 -13.83 -7.03 -5.06
CA LEU A 22 -15.14 -7.33 -4.49
C LEU A 22 -15.14 -8.67 -3.75
N ILE A 23 -14.43 -9.68 -4.25
CA ILE A 23 -14.26 -10.96 -3.56
C ILE A 23 -13.55 -10.76 -2.22
N THR A 24 -12.48 -9.96 -2.18
CA THR A 24 -11.78 -9.62 -0.93
C THR A 24 -12.69 -8.88 0.05
N LEU A 25 -13.42 -7.87 -0.42
CA LEU A 25 -14.31 -7.06 0.41
C LEU A 25 -15.45 -7.90 1.01
N LEU A 26 -16.14 -8.67 0.17
CA LEU A 26 -17.21 -9.57 0.61
C LEU A 26 -16.67 -10.70 1.49
N GLY A 27 -15.49 -11.23 1.18
CA GLY A 27 -14.80 -12.23 1.97
C GLY A 27 -14.50 -11.73 3.38
N CYS A 28 -13.89 -10.55 3.51
CA CYS A 28 -13.63 -9.89 4.80
C CYS A 28 -14.92 -9.66 5.59
N PHE A 29 -15.97 -9.15 4.94
CA PHE A 29 -17.25 -8.85 5.61
C PHE A 29 -17.96 -10.12 6.09
N TYR A 30 -18.05 -11.13 5.22
CA TYR A 30 -18.78 -12.36 5.51
C TYR A 30 -18.04 -13.25 6.53
N LEU A 31 -16.74 -13.51 6.33
CA LEU A 31 -15.95 -14.27 7.31
C LEU A 31 -15.80 -13.50 8.63
N GLY A 32 -15.62 -12.18 8.58
CA GLY A 32 -15.55 -11.33 9.76
C GLY A 32 -16.81 -11.41 10.61
N LYS A 33 -17.99 -11.45 9.97
CA LYS A 33 -19.29 -11.57 10.66
C LYS A 33 -19.53 -12.96 11.27
N ILE A 34 -19.08 -14.03 10.62
CA ILE A 34 -19.41 -15.41 11.02
C ILE A 34 -18.38 -16.01 11.97
N ARG A 35 -17.09 -15.78 11.74
CA ARG A 35 -15.98 -16.42 12.45
C ARG A 35 -15.14 -15.45 13.29
N GLY A 36 -15.58 -14.19 13.37
CA GLY A 36 -14.86 -13.14 14.09
C GLY A 36 -13.81 -12.42 13.22
N PRO A 37 -13.27 -11.30 13.73
CA PRO A 37 -12.38 -10.41 12.98
C PRO A 37 -11.12 -11.10 12.45
N GLU A 38 -10.56 -12.05 13.21
CA GLU A 38 -9.36 -12.83 12.84
C GLU A 38 -9.54 -13.63 11.54
N ALA A 39 -10.72 -14.23 11.36
CA ALA A 39 -11.02 -14.99 10.15
C ALA A 39 -11.27 -14.07 8.94
N GLY A 40 -11.82 -12.87 9.17
CA GLY A 40 -11.97 -11.84 8.13
C GLY A 40 -10.62 -11.34 7.61
N LEU A 41 -9.62 -11.23 8.50
CA LEU A 41 -8.26 -10.79 8.15
C LEU A 41 -7.53 -11.74 7.18
N TYR A 42 -7.97 -12.99 7.03
CA TYR A 42 -7.41 -13.90 6.02
C TYR A 42 -7.50 -13.32 4.60
N PHE A 43 -8.62 -12.71 4.24
CA PHE A 43 -8.80 -12.08 2.93
C PHE A 43 -7.96 -10.80 2.76
N TYR A 44 -7.63 -10.14 3.87
CA TYR A 44 -6.76 -8.97 3.89
C TYR A 44 -5.26 -9.32 3.89
N SER A 45 -4.90 -10.57 4.21
CA SER A 45 -3.52 -11.03 4.21
C SER A 45 -2.91 -11.02 2.80
N TYR A 46 -1.62 -10.68 2.71
CA TYR A 46 -0.86 -10.65 1.47
C TYR A 46 -0.84 -12.00 0.74
N GLN A 47 -0.96 -13.10 1.49
CA GLN A 47 -0.96 -14.47 0.97
C GLN A 47 -2.37 -14.96 0.61
N SER A 48 -3.38 -14.09 0.65
CA SER A 48 -4.73 -14.44 0.26
C SER A 48 -4.79 -14.78 -1.23
N ILE A 49 -5.58 -15.80 -1.56
CA ILE A 49 -5.87 -16.21 -2.94
C ILE A 49 -6.50 -15.09 -3.78
N SER A 50 -7.08 -14.08 -3.13
CA SER A 50 -7.67 -12.90 -3.79
C SER A 50 -6.66 -11.76 -4.01
N VAL A 51 -5.73 -11.56 -3.06
CA VAL A 51 -4.77 -10.45 -3.07
C VAL A 51 -3.61 -10.71 -4.04
N ILE A 52 -3.16 -11.96 -4.16
CA ILE A 52 -2.12 -12.35 -5.12
C ILE A 52 -2.49 -11.98 -6.57
N PRO A 53 -3.62 -12.44 -7.14
CA PRO A 53 -4.00 -12.08 -8.50
C PRO A 53 -4.28 -10.58 -8.64
N MET A 54 -4.86 -9.94 -7.63
CA MET A 54 -5.08 -8.48 -7.62
C MET A 54 -3.75 -7.71 -7.76
N SER A 55 -2.71 -8.15 -7.06
CA SER A 55 -1.37 -7.55 -7.11
C SER A 55 -0.71 -7.73 -8.48
N VAL A 56 -0.83 -8.92 -9.08
CA VAL A 56 -0.31 -9.20 -10.44
C VAL A 56 -1.03 -8.34 -11.48
N ILE A 57 -2.36 -8.24 -11.40
CA ILE A 57 -3.17 -7.43 -12.31
C ILE A 57 -2.79 -5.95 -12.19
N LEU A 58 -2.60 -5.45 -10.97
CA LEU A 58 -2.16 -4.07 -10.73
C LEU A 58 -0.79 -3.82 -11.38
N MET A 59 0.16 -4.74 -11.23
CA MET A 59 1.47 -4.63 -11.87
C MET A 59 1.36 -4.60 -13.40
N LEU A 60 0.48 -5.43 -13.99
CA LEU A 60 0.21 -5.41 -15.43
C LEU A 60 -0.45 -4.11 -15.90
N LEU A 61 -1.33 -3.51 -15.08
CA LEU A 61 -1.94 -2.21 -15.38
C LEU A 61 -0.91 -1.08 -15.36
N LEU A 62 -0.01 -1.08 -14.35
CA LEU A 62 1.07 -0.12 -14.25
C LEU A 62 2.08 -0.29 -15.41
N ALA A 63 2.43 -1.54 -15.76
CA ALA A 63 3.33 -1.83 -16.88
C ALA A 63 2.78 -1.38 -18.25
N LYS A 64 1.47 -1.25 -18.41
CA LYS A 64 0.84 -0.68 -19.62
C LYS A 64 0.76 0.84 -19.61
N THR A 65 1.09 1.48 -18.49
CA THR A 65 0.95 2.93 -18.32
C THR A 65 2.30 3.59 -18.55
N ASP A 66 2.56 4.02 -19.78
CA ASP A 66 3.81 4.72 -20.15
C ASP A 66 3.85 6.21 -19.74
N ARG A 67 2.79 6.71 -19.09
CA ARG A 67 2.67 8.14 -18.75
C ARG A 67 3.08 8.39 -17.29
N PRO A 68 4.17 9.13 -17.04
CA PRO A 68 4.47 9.58 -15.68
C PRO A 68 3.38 10.54 -15.20
N ILE A 69 2.90 10.33 -13.96
CA ILE A 69 1.75 11.05 -13.39
C ILE A 69 1.96 12.58 -13.39
N SER A 70 3.17 13.06 -13.11
CA SER A 70 3.49 14.50 -13.00
C SER A 70 4.80 14.89 -13.71
N GLY A 71 5.27 14.06 -14.64
CA GLY A 71 6.54 14.21 -15.37
C GLY A 71 7.70 13.38 -14.78
N PRO A 72 8.71 13.00 -15.59
CA PRO A 72 9.71 11.99 -15.20
C PRO A 72 10.53 12.36 -13.96
N SER A 73 10.94 13.62 -13.83
CA SER A 73 11.78 14.10 -12.72
C SER A 73 11.00 14.21 -11.41
N HIS A 74 9.73 14.63 -11.46
CA HIS A 74 8.86 14.73 -10.29
C HIS A 74 8.41 13.37 -9.80
N THR A 75 8.01 12.47 -10.70
CA THR A 75 7.65 11.09 -10.35
C THR A 75 8.81 10.39 -9.65
N ARG A 76 10.05 10.57 -10.13
CA ARG A 76 11.23 9.98 -9.49
C ARG A 76 11.46 10.52 -8.07
N LYS A 77 11.42 11.83 -7.88
CA LYS A 77 11.57 12.43 -6.53
C LYS A 77 10.50 11.95 -5.56
N ILE A 78 9.25 11.82 -6.03
CA ILE A 78 8.15 11.32 -5.21
C ILE A 78 8.38 9.84 -4.89
N ALA A 79 8.81 9.03 -5.86
CA ALA A 79 9.13 7.62 -5.65
C ALA A 79 10.19 7.43 -4.55
N ASP A 80 11.30 8.18 -4.62
CA ASP A 80 12.39 8.13 -3.63
C ASP A 80 11.89 8.47 -2.22
N LEU A 81 11.04 9.50 -2.09
CA LEU A 81 10.44 9.88 -0.81
C LEU A 81 9.46 8.81 -0.29
N THR A 82 8.61 8.24 -1.16
CA THR A 82 7.67 7.18 -0.77
C THR A 82 8.39 5.91 -0.33
N PHE A 83 9.53 5.59 -0.93
CA PHE A 83 10.38 4.50 -0.48
C PHE A 83 10.93 4.77 0.92
N GLY A 84 11.43 5.98 1.19
CA GLY A 84 11.85 6.39 2.54
C GLY A 84 10.74 6.26 3.57
N ILE A 85 9.52 6.72 3.26
CA ILE A 85 8.34 6.59 4.13
C ILE A 85 8.03 5.11 4.40
N TYR A 86 8.11 4.25 3.38
CA TYR A 86 7.85 2.82 3.51
C TYR A 86 8.77 2.16 4.56
N PHE A 87 10.04 2.54 4.65
CA PHE A 87 10.95 2.00 5.68
C PHE A 87 10.70 2.56 7.08
N ILE A 88 10.36 3.84 7.18
CA ILE A 88 10.35 4.55 8.47
C ILE A 88 9.00 4.40 9.18
N HIS A 89 7.89 4.35 8.43
CA HIS A 89 6.55 4.33 9.03
C HIS A 89 6.29 3.17 10.01
N PRO A 90 6.80 1.92 9.82
CA PRO A 90 6.56 0.85 10.79
C PRO A 90 7.24 1.16 12.14
N VAL A 91 8.44 1.75 12.10
CA VAL A 91 9.18 2.17 13.31
C VAL A 91 8.42 3.27 14.05
N ILE A 92 7.86 4.24 13.32
CA ILE A 92 7.05 5.31 13.93
C ILE A 92 5.77 4.76 14.56
N ILE A 93 5.11 3.80 13.90
CA ILE A 93 3.93 3.12 14.45
C ILE A 93 4.31 2.36 15.73
N GLU A 94 5.43 1.64 15.73
CA GLU A 94 5.90 0.90 16.90
C GLU A 94 6.24 1.83 18.08
N ILE A 95 6.94 2.94 17.83
CA ILE A 95 7.21 3.97 18.85
C ILE A 95 5.89 4.55 19.39
N SER A 96 4.91 4.81 18.51
CA SER A 96 3.61 5.33 18.93
C SER A 96 2.86 4.34 19.82
N ASP A 97 2.96 3.03 19.53
CA ASP A 97 2.39 1.97 20.35
C ASP A 97 3.06 1.89 21.74
N TYR A 98 4.41 2.00 21.79
CA TYR A 98 5.16 2.07 23.05
C TYR A 98 4.81 3.29 23.90
N MET A 99 4.50 4.43 23.27
CA MET A 99 4.05 5.64 23.98
C MET A 99 2.60 5.57 24.49
N GLY A 100 1.90 4.46 24.26
CA GLY A 100 0.52 4.25 24.72
C GLY A 100 -0.53 4.89 23.82
N LEU A 101 -0.17 5.36 22.61
CA LEU A 101 -1.11 5.85 21.60
C LEU A 101 -1.72 4.67 20.82
N LYS A 102 -2.31 3.73 21.56
CA LYS A 102 -3.01 2.59 20.96
C LYS A 102 -4.27 3.05 20.24
N THR A 103 -4.49 2.51 19.05
CA THR A 103 -5.73 2.61 18.25
C THR A 103 -7.01 2.20 19.00
N ILE A 104 -6.86 1.62 20.20
CA ILE A 104 -7.92 1.01 21.03
C ILE A 104 -8.46 1.98 22.10
N SER A 105 -7.81 3.12 22.35
CA SER A 105 -8.24 4.05 23.42
C SER A 105 -9.48 4.88 23.05
N PHE A 106 -9.82 4.99 21.76
CA PHE A 106 -10.89 5.84 21.22
C PHE A 106 -11.62 5.18 20.03
N ASN A 107 -12.75 5.77 19.61
CA ASN A 107 -13.54 5.32 18.45
C ASN A 107 -12.63 5.11 17.20
N PRO A 108 -12.58 3.89 16.62
CA PRO A 108 -11.70 3.55 15.50
C PRO A 108 -11.82 4.49 14.29
N ILE A 109 -13.01 5.08 14.09
CA ILE A 109 -13.28 6.02 12.99
C ILE A 109 -12.40 7.28 13.09
N VAL A 110 -12.05 7.72 14.31
CA VAL A 110 -11.24 8.92 14.55
C VAL A 110 -9.78 8.55 14.80
N SER A 111 -9.52 7.48 15.55
CA SER A 111 -8.17 7.03 15.88
C SER A 111 -7.37 6.67 14.63
N VAL A 112 -7.98 5.96 13.67
CA VAL A 112 -7.29 5.48 12.47
C VAL A 112 -6.82 6.65 11.58
N PRO A 113 -7.67 7.61 11.17
CA PRO A 113 -7.22 8.76 10.39
C PRO A 113 -6.18 9.60 11.13
N LEU A 114 -6.35 9.82 12.43
CA LEU A 114 -5.43 10.63 13.22
C LEU A 114 -4.02 10.03 13.24
N ILE A 115 -3.91 8.75 13.59
CA ILE A 115 -2.63 8.03 13.61
C ILE A 115 -2.03 7.98 12.19
N THR A 116 -2.85 7.73 11.17
CA THR A 116 -2.39 7.71 9.77
C THR A 116 -1.75 9.05 9.37
N VAL A 117 -2.41 10.17 9.66
CA VAL A 117 -1.91 11.51 9.32
C VAL A 117 -0.64 11.83 10.11
N SER A 118 -0.62 11.54 11.41
CA SER A 118 0.55 11.78 12.27
C SER A 118 1.74 10.95 11.82
N THR A 119 1.57 9.63 11.63
CA THR A 119 2.63 8.74 11.14
C THR A 119 3.12 9.19 9.77
N PHE A 120 2.21 9.50 8.84
CA PHE A 120 2.60 9.96 7.51
C PHE A 120 3.41 11.26 7.55
N ALA A 121 2.98 12.25 8.34
CA ALA A 121 3.68 13.52 8.47
C ALA A 121 5.10 13.34 9.05
N VAL A 122 5.22 12.54 10.12
CA VAL A 122 6.51 12.23 10.76
C VAL A 122 7.41 11.45 9.79
N SER A 123 6.91 10.40 9.16
CA SER A 123 7.69 9.61 8.20
C SER A 123 8.10 10.43 6.99
N LEU A 124 7.25 11.32 6.48
CA LEU A 124 7.58 12.24 5.39
C LEU A 124 8.70 13.21 5.80
N PHE A 125 8.62 13.75 7.02
CA PHE A 125 9.65 14.64 7.55
C PHE A 125 11.02 13.93 7.65
N PHE A 126 11.06 12.73 8.22
CA PHE A 126 12.29 11.94 8.28
C PHE A 126 12.81 11.51 6.92
N ALA A 127 11.93 11.02 6.03
CA ALA A 127 12.29 10.67 4.66
C ALA A 127 12.87 11.88 3.91
N TRP A 128 12.31 13.07 4.11
CA TRP A 128 12.82 14.31 3.53
C TRP A 128 14.22 14.68 4.08
N ILE A 129 14.44 14.59 5.40
CA ILE A 129 15.77 14.80 6.01
C ILE A 129 16.79 13.83 5.44
N ILE A 130 16.45 12.53 5.39
CA ILE A 130 17.34 11.49 4.87
C ILE A 130 17.65 11.73 3.39
N SER A 131 16.66 12.17 2.59
CA SER A 131 16.86 12.49 1.18
C SER A 131 17.84 13.66 0.94
N ARG A 132 18.02 14.55 1.93
CA ARG A 132 19.03 15.61 1.90
C ARG A 132 20.43 15.14 2.29
N ILE A 133 20.55 14.08 3.08
CA ILE A 133 21.84 13.54 3.52
C ILE A 133 22.41 12.70 2.37
N GLY A 134 23.35 13.27 1.62
CA GLY A 134 23.87 12.73 0.35
C GLY A 134 24.47 11.32 0.41
N TYR A 135 24.75 10.77 1.60
CA TYR A 135 25.34 9.44 1.76
C TYR A 135 24.36 8.29 1.44
N LEU A 136 23.04 8.49 1.63
CA LEU A 136 22.01 7.49 1.29
C LEU A 136 21.44 7.64 -0.12
N ARG A 137 21.72 8.74 -0.81
CA ARG A 137 21.30 9.00 -2.21
C ARG A 137 21.88 8.00 -3.23
N ARG A 138 22.81 7.14 -2.81
CA ARG A 138 23.44 6.10 -3.64
C ARG A 138 22.85 4.71 -3.43
N ILE A 139 22.06 4.52 -2.38
CA ILE A 139 21.45 3.23 -2.00
C ILE A 139 19.93 3.25 -2.28
N VAL A 140 19.33 4.44 -2.29
CA VAL A 140 17.93 4.69 -2.67
C VAL A 140 17.84 5.23 -4.10
#